data_AF-A0A9P0D5N7-F1
#
_entry.id   AF-A0A9P0D5N7-F1
#
_cell.length_a   1.000
_cell.length_b   1.000
_cell.length_c   1.000
_cell.angle_alpha   90.00
_cell.angle_beta   90.00
_cell.angle_gamma   90.00
#
_symmetry.space_group_name_H-M   'P 1'
#
loop_
_entity.id
_entity.type
_entity.pdbx_description
1 polymer ?
#
loop_
_entity_poly.entity_id
_entity_poly.type
_entity_poly.pdbx_seq_one_letter_code
_entity_poly.pdbx_strand_id
1 'polypeptide(L)'
;MVKMQLIKSNFNIKHIEECLMTENKFITDILKRSCIPERKEFENSDNEEDRNDEEKVPFNTHLNKKQRAKSLFELQQRLNAVKGKKKQTYKEKLTKKGLKNRLKKKTQQDQRNADKKLERAAILSTKTVKSEENGIDQNTKIKVFNKEDKIVFSKIDFDNPNKFQKGKPKKDPKELLQQLEKHKETIQKLKDSGETEKVVEIKEKVAWKNALAKAGGEKIKDDPILLKKSVKKKEQKQRSSKKKWEQRNKNVETAKNEKQAKRNENLMKRKKDKNTKKMKKAVKKGKVIAGY
;
A
#
# COMPACT_ATOMS: atom_id res chain seq x y z
N MET A 1 -67.15 21.60 19.15
CA MET A 1 -66.25 20.46 19.44
C MET A 1 -66.68 19.30 18.54
N VAL A 2 -66.06 19.14 17.36
CA VAL A 2 -66.49 18.18 16.34
C VAL A 2 -65.80 16.83 16.60
N LYS A 3 -66.56 15.83 17.05
CA LYS A 3 -66.07 14.46 17.22
C LYS A 3 -65.97 13.80 15.84
N MET A 4 -64.74 13.59 15.34
CA MET A 4 -64.50 12.71 14.19
C MET A 4 -64.76 11.27 14.60
N GLN A 5 -65.85 10.68 14.08
CA GLN A 5 -66.09 9.25 14.17
C GLN A 5 -65.20 8.54 13.14
N LEU A 6 -64.23 7.76 13.62
CA LEU A 6 -63.48 6.82 12.79
C LEU A 6 -64.42 5.71 12.33
N ILE A 7 -64.74 5.73 11.03
CA ILE A 7 -65.45 4.65 10.35
C ILE A 7 -64.54 3.42 10.42
N LYS A 8 -64.90 2.43 11.23
CA LYS A 8 -64.23 1.13 11.27
C LYS A 8 -64.60 0.38 9.99
N SER A 9 -63.83 0.58 8.92
CA SER A 9 -63.89 -0.29 7.76
C SER A 9 -63.40 -1.68 8.17
N ASN A 10 -64.15 -2.72 7.78
CA ASN A 10 -63.73 -4.09 8.04
C ASN A 10 -62.41 -4.36 7.29
N PHE A 11 -61.34 -4.56 8.05
CA PHE A 11 -60.02 -4.86 7.52
C PHE A 11 -60.06 -6.23 6.84
N ASN A 12 -60.08 -6.22 5.50
CA ASN A 12 -60.24 -7.43 4.72
C ASN A 12 -58.87 -8.10 4.54
N ILE A 13 -58.51 -8.94 5.51
CA ILE A 13 -57.18 -9.57 5.64
C ILE A 13 -56.79 -10.31 4.36
N LYS A 14 -57.73 -11.04 3.75
CA LYS A 14 -57.48 -11.82 2.52
C LYS A 14 -57.05 -10.95 1.34
N HIS A 15 -57.69 -9.79 1.16
CA HIS A 15 -57.35 -8.88 0.08
C HIS A 15 -55.94 -8.30 0.24
N ILE A 16 -55.56 -8.00 1.49
CA ILE A 16 -54.22 -7.50 1.80
C ILE A 16 -53.17 -8.58 1.61
N GLU A 17 -53.47 -9.82 2.00
CA GLU A 17 -52.61 -10.97 1.77
C GLU A 17 -52.39 -11.20 0.26
N GLU A 18 -53.44 -11.12 -0.54
CA GLU A 18 -53.32 -11.18 -2.01
C GLU A 18 -52.44 -10.05 -2.56
N CYS A 19 -52.66 -8.80 -2.15
CA CYS A 19 -51.81 -7.67 -2.54
C CYS A 19 -50.34 -7.89 -2.16
N LEU A 20 -50.05 -8.28 -0.92
CA LEU A 20 -48.69 -8.56 -0.45
C LEU A 20 -48.03 -9.70 -1.23
N MET A 21 -48.78 -10.73 -1.58
CA MET A 21 -48.27 -11.85 -2.39
C MET A 21 -47.94 -11.42 -3.82
N THR A 22 -48.78 -10.57 -4.42
CA THR A 22 -48.49 -10.01 -5.76
C THR A 22 -47.27 -9.09 -5.74
N GLU A 23 -47.12 -8.24 -4.74
CA GLU A 23 -45.97 -7.34 -4.59
C GLU A 23 -44.68 -8.12 -4.32
N ASN A 24 -44.71 -9.13 -3.45
CA ASN A 24 -43.55 -9.98 -3.19
C ASN A 24 -43.09 -10.73 -4.44
N LYS A 25 -44.04 -11.21 -5.26
CA LYS A 25 -43.73 -11.85 -6.54
C LYS A 25 -43.08 -10.87 -7.53
N PHE A 26 -43.59 -9.63 -7.60
CA PHE A 26 -43.01 -8.58 -8.42
C PHE A 26 -41.58 -8.20 -7.97
N ILE A 27 -41.36 -8.02 -6.67
CA ILE A 27 -40.06 -7.69 -6.08
C ILE A 27 -39.06 -8.81 -6.33
N THR A 28 -39.44 -10.07 -6.11
CA THR A 28 -38.55 -11.21 -6.35
C THR A 28 -38.17 -11.35 -7.83
N ASP A 29 -39.08 -11.07 -8.75
CA ASP A 29 -38.79 -11.08 -10.19
C ASP A 29 -37.85 -9.94 -10.62
N ILE A 30 -37.93 -8.77 -9.97
CA ILE A 30 -36.97 -7.67 -10.14
C ILE A 30 -35.60 -8.04 -9.58
N LEU A 31 -35.57 -8.62 -8.38
CA LEU A 31 -34.33 -9.01 -7.71
C LEU A 31 -33.60 -10.14 -8.44
N LYS A 32 -34.32 -11.05 -9.11
CA LYS A 32 -33.70 -12.07 -9.98
C LYS A 32 -33.10 -11.48 -11.26
N ARG A 33 -33.74 -10.46 -11.83
CA ARG A 33 -33.26 -9.78 -13.07
C ARG A 33 -32.12 -8.83 -12.78
N SER A 34 -32.10 -8.23 -11.60
CA SER A 34 -30.95 -7.44 -11.14
C SER A 34 -29.86 -8.39 -10.66
N CYS A 35 -28.73 -8.44 -11.36
CA CYS A 35 -27.55 -9.20 -10.94
C CYS A 35 -26.90 -8.56 -9.70
N ILE A 36 -27.57 -8.59 -8.55
CA ILE A 36 -27.04 -8.13 -7.27
C ILE A 36 -26.16 -9.26 -6.73
N PRO A 37 -24.84 -9.06 -6.58
CA PRO A 37 -23.96 -10.08 -6.01
C PRO A 37 -24.43 -10.41 -4.59
N GLU A 38 -24.63 -11.71 -4.33
CA GLU A 38 -25.05 -12.21 -3.03
C GLU A 38 -24.07 -11.73 -1.94
N ARG A 39 -24.58 -10.85 -1.08
CA ARG A 39 -23.77 -10.25 -0.01
C ARG A 39 -23.58 -11.34 1.04
N LYS A 40 -22.38 -11.93 1.09
CA LYS A 40 -21.98 -12.79 2.22
C LYS A 40 -22.19 -11.99 3.50
N GLU A 41 -23.15 -12.42 4.30
CA GLU A 41 -23.32 -11.91 5.65
C GLU A 41 -22.07 -12.32 6.44
N PHE A 42 -21.19 -11.35 6.65
CA PHE A 42 -20.19 -11.48 7.70
C PHE A 42 -20.94 -11.30 9.00
N GLU A 43 -21.22 -12.41 9.68
CA GLU A 43 -21.71 -12.38 11.05
C GLU A 43 -20.77 -11.51 11.89
N ASN A 44 -21.34 -10.46 12.48
CA ASN A 44 -20.69 -9.66 13.49
C ASN A 44 -20.57 -10.53 14.75
N SER A 45 -19.34 -10.90 15.12
CA SER A 45 -19.01 -11.30 16.49
C SER A 45 -17.99 -10.30 17.04
N ASP A 46 -18.49 -9.19 17.57
CA ASP A 46 -17.77 -8.38 18.54
C ASP A 46 -17.69 -9.21 19.84
N ASN A 47 -16.54 -9.83 20.09
CA ASN A 47 -16.09 -10.21 21.43
C ASN A 47 -14.57 -10.05 21.47
N GLU A 48 -14.14 -8.96 22.08
CA GLU A 48 -12.77 -8.72 22.51
C GLU A 48 -12.51 -9.59 23.76
N GLU A 49 -11.84 -10.73 23.60
CA GLU A 49 -11.01 -11.30 24.66
C GLU A 49 -9.69 -11.82 24.10
N ASP A 50 -8.62 -11.29 24.68
CA ASP A 50 -7.22 -11.61 24.45
C ASP A 50 -6.93 -13.07 24.85
N ARG A 51 -6.87 -13.98 23.88
CA ARG A 51 -6.14 -15.25 24.00
C ARG A 51 -5.36 -15.54 22.73
N ASN A 52 -4.05 -15.68 22.92
CA ASN A 52 -3.15 -16.29 21.96
C ASN A 52 -3.55 -17.76 21.78
N ASP A 53 -4.23 -18.08 20.69
CA ASP A 53 -4.23 -19.42 20.11
C ASP A 53 -4.14 -19.30 18.58
N GLU A 54 -3.10 -19.90 18.01
CA GLU A 54 -2.91 -20.01 16.57
C GLU A 54 -4.01 -20.90 15.99
N GLU A 55 -5.15 -20.33 15.61
CA GLU A 55 -6.10 -21.02 14.73
C GLU A 55 -5.46 -21.18 13.35
N LYS A 56 -4.95 -22.39 13.13
CA LYS A 56 -4.59 -22.91 11.81
C LYS A 56 -5.82 -22.87 10.93
N VAL A 57 -5.91 -21.83 10.10
CA VAL A 57 -6.79 -21.80 8.92
C VAL A 57 -6.62 -23.15 8.19
N PRO A 58 -7.68 -23.95 7.96
CA PRO A 58 -7.53 -25.22 7.28
C PRO A 58 -7.01 -24.94 5.87
N PHE A 59 -5.73 -25.25 5.68
CA PHE A 59 -5.08 -25.18 4.38
C PHE A 59 -5.87 -26.09 3.45
N ASN A 60 -6.56 -25.49 2.49
CA ASN A 60 -7.41 -26.17 1.54
C ASN A 60 -6.53 -27.11 0.67
N THR A 61 -6.38 -28.36 1.09
CA THR A 61 -5.52 -29.38 0.44
C THR A 61 -6.15 -30.01 -0.81
N HIS A 62 -7.28 -29.50 -1.29
CA HIS A 62 -8.03 -30.11 -2.38
C HIS A 62 -7.63 -29.65 -3.78
N LEU A 63 -6.65 -28.76 -3.93
CA LEU A 63 -6.18 -28.31 -5.24
C LEU A 63 -4.86 -29.02 -5.60
N ASN A 64 -4.99 -30.16 -6.28
CA ASN A 64 -3.95 -30.92 -6.99
C ASN A 64 -3.23 -32.05 -6.22
N LYS A 65 -3.97 -33.06 -5.74
CA LYS A 65 -3.38 -34.39 -5.50
C LYS A 65 -3.18 -35.06 -6.86
N LYS A 66 -1.93 -35.15 -7.35
CA LYS A 66 -1.61 -35.95 -8.54
C LYS A 66 -2.04 -37.40 -8.30
N GLN A 67 -2.69 -38.02 -9.27
CA GLN A 67 -3.10 -39.42 -9.16
C GLN A 67 -1.87 -40.33 -8.94
N ARG A 68 -2.07 -41.37 -8.10
CA ARG A 68 -1.10 -42.44 -7.83
C ARG A 68 -0.71 -43.11 -9.16
N ALA A 69 0.56 -43.49 -9.30
CA ALA A 69 1.03 -44.19 -10.50
C ALA A 69 0.26 -45.51 -10.67
N LYS A 70 -0.17 -45.81 -11.90
CA LYS A 70 -1.00 -46.98 -12.21
C LYS A 70 -0.18 -48.25 -12.41
N SER A 71 1.10 -48.10 -12.76
CA SER A 71 2.04 -49.22 -13.00
C SER A 71 3.42 -48.94 -12.38
N LEU A 72 4.15 -50.02 -12.07
CA LEU A 72 5.53 -49.95 -11.57
C LEU A 72 6.45 -49.24 -12.57
N PHE A 73 6.26 -49.48 -13.86
CA PHE A 73 7.02 -48.82 -14.92
C PHE A 73 6.79 -47.31 -14.95
N GLU A 74 5.53 -46.87 -14.82
CA GLU A 74 5.17 -45.45 -14.75
C GLU A 74 5.78 -44.78 -13.51
N LEU A 75 5.80 -45.49 -12.37
CA LEU A 75 6.44 -45.02 -11.15
C LEU A 75 7.95 -44.84 -11.35
N GLN A 76 8.62 -45.81 -11.96
CA GLN A 76 10.05 -45.76 -12.25
C GLN A 76 10.40 -44.63 -13.21
N GLN A 77 9.59 -44.42 -14.25
CA GLN A 77 9.75 -43.30 -15.18
C GLN A 77 9.57 -41.94 -14.48
N ARG A 78 8.56 -41.79 -13.62
CA ARG A 78 8.36 -40.58 -12.80
C ARG A 78 9.54 -40.34 -11.84
N LEU A 79 10.05 -41.39 -11.20
CA LEU A 79 11.22 -41.31 -10.32
C LEU A 79 12.48 -40.90 -11.08
N ASN A 80 12.70 -41.46 -12.26
CA ASN A 80 13.82 -41.09 -13.13
C ASN A 80 13.71 -39.63 -13.60
N ALA A 81 12.51 -39.15 -13.95
CA ALA A 81 12.26 -37.76 -14.30
C ALA A 81 12.44 -36.78 -13.13
N VAL A 82 12.25 -37.25 -11.89
CA VAL A 82 12.53 -36.46 -10.67
C VAL A 82 14.01 -36.48 -10.32
N LYS A 83 14.67 -37.65 -10.41
CA LYS A 83 16.10 -37.84 -10.14
C LYS A 83 16.98 -37.14 -11.19
N GLY A 84 16.56 -37.12 -12.46
CA GLY A 84 17.28 -36.48 -13.57
C GLY A 84 17.25 -34.95 -13.56
N LYS A 85 16.36 -34.33 -12.77
CA LYS A 85 16.34 -32.88 -12.58
C LYS A 85 17.42 -32.50 -11.57
N LYS A 86 18.57 -32.02 -12.06
CA LYS A 86 19.62 -31.43 -11.21
C LYS A 86 18.98 -30.42 -10.24
N LYS A 87 19.10 -30.66 -8.93
CA LYS A 87 18.58 -29.76 -7.89
C LYS A 87 19.35 -28.44 -8.00
N GLN A 88 18.73 -27.43 -8.60
CA GLN A 88 19.35 -26.11 -8.75
C GLN A 88 19.82 -25.60 -7.39
N THR A 89 21.05 -25.09 -7.33
CA THR A 89 21.58 -24.48 -6.11
C THR A 89 20.73 -23.28 -5.69
N TYR A 90 20.76 -22.90 -4.42
CA TYR A 90 19.99 -21.75 -3.93
C TYR A 90 20.29 -20.46 -4.72
N LYS A 91 21.57 -20.28 -5.11
CA LYS A 91 22.02 -19.16 -5.94
C LYS A 91 21.37 -19.20 -7.34
N GLU A 92 21.35 -20.35 -8.01
CA GLU A 92 20.70 -20.52 -9.32
C GLU A 92 19.18 -20.30 -9.27
N LYS A 93 18.51 -20.70 -8.19
CA LYS A 93 17.08 -20.41 -8.00
C LYS A 93 16.84 -18.90 -7.90
N LEU A 94 17.73 -18.18 -7.22
CA LEU A 94 17.63 -16.73 -7.07
C LEU A 94 17.84 -16.01 -8.41
N THR A 95 18.86 -16.41 -9.18
CA THR A 95 19.14 -15.83 -10.51
C THR A 95 17.99 -16.12 -11.48
N LYS A 96 17.43 -17.33 -11.49
CA LYS A 96 16.27 -17.69 -12.31
C LYS A 96 15.02 -16.90 -11.95
N LYS A 97 14.75 -16.67 -10.66
CA LYS A 97 13.65 -15.80 -10.21
C LYS A 97 13.87 -14.34 -10.65
N GLY A 98 15.11 -13.84 -10.54
CA GLY A 98 15.48 -12.51 -11.01
C GLY A 98 15.27 -12.32 -12.51
N LEU A 99 15.73 -13.28 -13.32
CA LEU A 99 15.55 -13.31 -14.77
C LEU A 99 14.07 -13.35 -15.17
N LYS A 100 13.26 -14.20 -14.52
CA LYS A 100 11.81 -14.26 -14.74
C LYS A 100 11.11 -12.93 -14.45
N ASN A 101 11.45 -12.28 -13.33
CA ASN A 101 10.90 -10.97 -12.99
C ASN A 101 11.34 -9.89 -13.98
N ARG A 102 12.59 -9.93 -14.47
CA ARG A 102 13.09 -9.01 -15.50
C ARG A 102 12.34 -9.19 -16.82
N LEU A 103 12.12 -10.43 -17.24
CA LEU A 103 11.37 -10.75 -18.45
C LEU A 103 9.92 -10.25 -18.35
N LYS A 104 9.24 -10.54 -17.23
CA LYS A 104 7.86 -10.06 -16.97
C LYS A 104 7.77 -8.52 -16.99
N LYS A 105 8.77 -7.84 -16.44
CA LYS A 105 8.83 -6.36 -16.47
C LYS A 105 9.00 -5.83 -17.89
N LYS A 106 9.86 -6.45 -18.70
CA LYS A 106 10.02 -6.09 -20.11
C LYS A 106 8.73 -6.30 -20.89
N THR A 107 8.12 -7.48 -20.80
CA THR A 107 6.86 -7.76 -21.52
C THR A 107 5.73 -6.80 -21.14
N GLN A 108 5.59 -6.46 -19.85
CA GLN A 108 4.61 -5.45 -19.41
C GLN A 108 4.96 -4.02 -19.85
N GLN A 109 6.23 -3.71 -20.05
CA GLN A 109 6.65 -2.42 -20.60
C GLN A 109 6.35 -2.33 -22.10
N ASP A 110 6.62 -3.40 -22.84
CA ASP A 110 6.35 -3.49 -24.28
C ASP A 110 4.84 -3.41 -24.56
N GLN A 111 4.02 -4.09 -23.76
CA GLN A 111 2.55 -3.95 -23.80
C GLN A 111 2.10 -2.50 -23.61
N ARG A 112 2.57 -1.83 -22.54
CA ARG A 112 2.23 -0.41 -22.29
C ARG A 112 2.70 0.52 -23.40
N ASN A 113 3.81 0.22 -24.06
CA ASN A 113 4.30 1.02 -25.18
C ASN A 113 3.45 0.79 -26.44
N ALA A 114 3.00 -0.44 -26.69
CA ALA A 114 2.06 -0.76 -27.76
C ALA A 114 0.72 -0.06 -27.54
N ASP A 115 0.16 -0.12 -26.33
CA ASP A 115 -1.10 0.55 -25.98
C ASP A 115 -1.01 2.07 -26.20
N LYS A 116 0.08 2.70 -25.76
CA LYS A 116 0.33 4.13 -26.00
C LYS A 116 0.48 4.47 -27.48
N LYS A 117 1.04 3.57 -28.29
CA LYS A 117 1.18 3.77 -29.74
C LYS A 117 -0.19 3.69 -30.42
N LEU A 118 -1.04 2.74 -30.00
CA LEU A 118 -2.41 2.62 -30.46
C LEU A 118 -3.25 3.84 -30.06
N GLU A 119 -3.13 4.32 -28.82
CA GLU A 119 -3.81 5.52 -28.33
C GLU A 119 -3.41 6.76 -29.13
N ARG A 120 -2.11 6.94 -29.41
CA ARG A 120 -1.61 8.03 -30.26
C ARG A 120 -2.13 7.93 -31.70
N ALA A 121 -2.17 6.73 -32.27
CA ALA A 121 -2.70 6.50 -33.61
C ALA A 121 -4.21 6.79 -33.67
N ALA A 122 -4.98 6.39 -32.65
CA ALA A 122 -6.39 6.71 -32.52
C ALA A 122 -6.61 8.22 -32.43
N ILE A 123 -5.86 8.93 -31.59
CA ILE A 123 -5.93 10.41 -31.48
C ILE A 123 -5.61 11.07 -32.82
N LEU A 124 -4.58 10.61 -33.54
CA LEU A 124 -4.23 11.15 -34.85
C LEU A 124 -5.35 10.94 -35.88
N SER A 125 -5.99 9.76 -35.89
CA SER A 125 -7.13 9.45 -36.76
C SER A 125 -8.40 10.25 -36.42
N THR A 126 -8.62 10.59 -35.15
CA THR A 126 -9.74 11.44 -34.75
C THR A 126 -9.50 12.92 -35.06
N LYS A 127 -8.23 13.35 -35.12
CA LYS A 127 -7.86 14.72 -35.46
C LYS A 127 -8.03 15.01 -36.96
N THR A 128 -7.85 14.01 -37.83
CA THR A 128 -8.09 14.14 -39.27
C THR A 128 -9.57 14.29 -39.65
N VAL A 129 -10.51 13.96 -38.76
CA VAL A 129 -11.97 14.10 -39.00
C VAL A 129 -12.53 15.44 -38.47
N LYS A 130 -11.76 16.20 -37.68
CA LYS A 130 -12.18 17.48 -37.07
C LYS A 130 -11.53 18.74 -37.68
N SER A 131 -10.98 18.63 -38.89
CA SER A 131 -10.23 19.73 -39.53
C SER A 131 -11.05 20.54 -40.56
N GLU A 132 -12.37 20.37 -40.60
CA GLU A 132 -13.28 21.20 -41.38
C GLU A 132 -14.40 21.69 -40.48
N GLU A 133 -14.10 22.64 -39.60
CA GLU A 133 -15.00 23.73 -39.23
C GLU A 133 -14.37 24.62 -38.15
N ASN A 134 -14.28 25.91 -38.51
CA ASN A 134 -14.26 27.08 -37.64
C ASN A 134 -13.00 27.42 -36.84
N GLY A 135 -12.53 28.65 -37.12
CA GLY A 135 -12.20 29.59 -36.06
C GLY A 135 -10.74 29.98 -36.01
N ILE A 136 -10.43 31.07 -36.69
CA ILE A 136 -9.21 31.86 -36.56
C ILE A 136 -9.02 32.23 -35.09
N ASP A 137 -7.92 31.76 -34.48
CA ASP A 137 -7.26 32.48 -33.39
C ASP A 137 -5.76 32.50 -33.70
N GLN A 138 -5.39 33.54 -34.45
CA GLN A 138 -4.00 33.92 -34.69
C GLN A 138 -3.41 34.34 -33.33
N ASN A 139 -2.80 33.40 -32.63
CA ASN A 139 -1.91 33.68 -31.50
C ASN A 139 -0.72 34.47 -32.04
N THR A 140 -0.84 35.80 -32.02
CA THR A 140 0.21 36.74 -32.41
C THR A 140 1.36 36.57 -31.43
N LYS A 141 2.37 35.80 -31.85
CA LYS A 141 3.66 35.72 -31.17
C LYS A 141 4.25 37.13 -31.12
N ILE A 142 4.15 37.77 -29.96
CA ILE A 142 4.78 39.06 -29.68
C ILE A 142 6.29 38.88 -29.88
N LYS A 143 6.85 39.51 -30.92
CA LYS A 143 8.30 39.57 -31.15
C LYS A 143 8.82 40.74 -30.32
N VAL A 144 9.63 40.47 -29.31
CA VAL A 144 10.27 41.51 -28.49
C VAL A 144 11.58 41.91 -29.19
N PHE A 145 11.71 43.19 -29.51
CA PHE A 145 12.89 43.80 -30.12
C PHE A 145 13.68 44.59 -29.07
N ASN A 146 15.01 44.54 -29.16
CA ASN A 146 15.87 45.44 -28.39
C ASN A 146 15.90 46.84 -29.03
N LYS A 147 16.49 47.85 -28.36
CA LYS A 147 16.63 49.24 -28.84
C LYS A 147 17.31 49.42 -30.22
N GLU A 148 17.88 48.35 -30.78
CA GLU A 148 18.51 48.31 -32.11
C GLU A 148 17.70 47.48 -33.13
N ASP A 149 16.42 47.19 -32.85
CA ASP A 149 15.50 46.44 -33.73
C ASP A 149 16.02 45.07 -34.23
N LYS A 150 16.87 44.43 -33.42
CA LYS A 150 17.27 43.02 -33.59
C LYS A 150 16.36 42.11 -32.76
N ILE A 151 15.86 41.03 -33.38
CA ILE A 151 15.07 40.00 -32.68
C ILE A 151 16.00 39.24 -31.74
N VAL A 152 15.78 39.36 -30.42
CA VAL A 152 16.59 38.65 -29.42
C VAL A 152 15.76 37.54 -28.79
N PHE A 153 16.23 36.30 -28.92
CA PHE A 153 15.70 35.14 -28.19
C PHE A 153 16.20 35.16 -26.74
N SER A 154 15.89 36.20 -25.97
CA SER A 154 16.10 36.15 -24.53
C SER A 154 15.14 35.10 -23.96
N LYS A 155 15.66 34.22 -23.10
CA LYS A 155 14.85 33.23 -22.37
C LYS A 155 13.73 34.02 -21.70
N ILE A 156 12.48 33.69 -22.04
CA ILE A 156 11.31 34.21 -21.35
C ILE A 156 11.51 33.90 -19.86
N ASP A 157 11.88 34.91 -19.07
CA ASP A 157 11.74 34.84 -17.63
C ASP A 157 10.24 34.97 -17.38
N PHE A 158 9.59 33.81 -17.29
CA PHE A 158 8.29 33.73 -16.67
C PHE A 158 8.47 34.23 -15.24
N ASP A 159 8.14 35.50 -14.99
CA ASP A 159 7.82 35.96 -13.65
C ASP A 159 6.87 34.93 -13.06
N ASN A 160 7.41 34.11 -12.15
CA ASN A 160 6.88 32.81 -11.76
C ASN A 160 5.34 32.78 -11.71
N PRO A 161 4.63 32.15 -12.67
CA PRO A 161 3.19 31.86 -12.51
C PRO A 161 2.93 30.88 -11.36
N ASN A 162 3.99 30.44 -10.66
CA ASN A 162 3.94 29.58 -9.48
C ASN A 162 3.54 30.30 -8.18
N LYS A 163 3.38 31.62 -8.14
CA LYS A 163 2.91 32.29 -6.90
C LYS A 163 1.44 31.98 -6.54
N PHE A 164 0.66 31.39 -7.45
CA PHE A 164 -0.70 30.90 -7.18
C PHE A 164 -0.81 29.37 -7.07
N GLN A 165 0.30 28.63 -7.03
CA GLN A 165 0.23 27.24 -6.59
C GLN A 165 -0.04 27.24 -5.09
N LYS A 166 -1.32 27.27 -4.71
CA LYS A 166 -1.78 26.91 -3.36
C LYS A 166 -0.96 25.69 -2.95
N GLY A 167 -0.10 25.86 -1.95
CA GLY A 167 0.85 24.84 -1.54
C GLY A 167 0.13 23.51 -1.39
N LYS A 168 0.76 22.42 -1.84
CA LYS A 168 0.17 21.07 -1.75
C LYS A 168 -0.40 20.91 -0.34
N PRO A 169 -1.67 20.46 -0.18
CA PRO A 169 -2.28 20.36 1.13
C PRO A 169 -1.38 19.56 2.05
N LYS A 170 -1.18 20.07 3.28
CA LYS A 170 -0.36 19.42 4.30
C LYS A 170 -0.77 17.96 4.39
N LYS A 171 0.18 17.03 4.23
CA LYS A 171 -0.10 15.59 4.14
C LYS A 171 0.16 14.84 5.45
N ASP A 172 0.62 15.55 6.48
CA ASP A 172 1.05 14.90 7.71
C ASP A 172 -0.11 14.66 8.67
N PRO A 173 -0.41 13.38 9.01
CA PRO A 173 -1.61 13.03 9.75
C PRO A 173 -1.62 13.59 11.18
N LYS A 174 -0.46 13.96 11.74
CA LYS A 174 -0.37 14.66 13.03
C LYS A 174 -0.87 16.11 12.92
N GLU A 175 -0.45 16.81 11.86
CA GLU A 175 -0.89 18.19 11.63
C GLU A 175 -2.39 18.25 11.29
N LEU A 176 -2.90 17.31 10.48
CA LEU A 176 -4.34 17.22 10.20
C LEU A 176 -5.16 16.96 11.48
N LEU A 177 -4.66 16.10 12.36
CA LEU A 177 -5.32 15.83 13.65
C LEU A 177 -5.42 17.12 14.48
N GLN A 178 -4.31 17.87 14.59
CA GLN A 178 -4.27 19.14 15.31
C GLN A 178 -5.18 20.20 14.68
N GLN A 179 -5.25 20.28 13.36
CA GLN A 179 -6.18 21.18 12.66
C GLN A 179 -7.63 20.84 12.99
N LEU A 180 -7.96 19.55 13.01
CA LEU A 180 -9.30 19.07 13.33
C LEU A 180 -9.67 19.32 14.80
N GLU A 181 -8.72 19.13 15.72
CA GLU A 181 -8.88 19.47 17.14
C GLU A 181 -9.12 20.97 17.32
N LYS A 182 -8.29 21.83 16.71
CA LYS A 182 -8.49 23.29 16.72
C LYS A 182 -9.85 23.71 16.17
N HIS A 183 -10.28 23.11 15.05
CA HIS A 183 -11.59 23.40 14.47
C HIS A 183 -12.75 22.99 15.40
N LYS A 184 -12.62 21.84 16.07
CA LYS A 184 -13.58 21.42 17.09
C LYS A 184 -13.61 22.37 18.28
N GLU A 185 -12.45 22.79 18.77
CA GLU A 185 -12.34 23.77 19.85
C GLU A 185 -12.98 25.12 19.47
N THR A 186 -12.75 25.61 18.25
CA THR A 186 -13.39 26.86 17.79
C THR A 186 -14.90 26.73 17.72
N ILE A 187 -15.42 25.60 17.23
CA ILE A 187 -16.88 25.36 17.21
C ILE A 187 -17.42 25.27 18.63
N GLN A 188 -16.69 24.62 19.54
CA GLN A 188 -17.12 24.48 20.93
C GLN A 188 -17.17 25.85 21.62
N LYS A 189 -16.14 26.68 21.47
CA LYS A 189 -16.12 28.05 22.01
C LYS A 189 -17.30 28.90 21.53
N LEU A 190 -17.66 28.79 20.24
CA LEU A 190 -18.82 29.50 19.68
C LEU A 190 -20.17 29.00 20.21
N LYS A 191 -20.27 27.71 20.55
CA LYS A 191 -21.45 27.16 21.23
C LYS A 191 -21.52 27.66 22.66
N ASP A 192 -20.40 27.64 23.37
CA ASP A 192 -20.32 28.05 24.78
C ASP A 192 -20.61 29.56 24.93
N SER A 193 -20.30 30.37 23.91
CA SER A 193 -20.68 31.80 23.86
C SER A 193 -22.13 32.06 23.44
N GLY A 194 -22.95 31.03 23.22
CA GLY A 194 -24.38 31.14 22.90
C GLY A 194 -24.71 31.43 21.43
N GLU A 195 -23.73 31.49 20.53
CA GLU A 195 -23.92 31.82 19.11
C GLU A 195 -24.29 30.58 18.28
N THR A 196 -25.42 29.95 18.62
CA THR A 196 -25.84 28.67 18.03
C THR A 196 -26.12 28.75 16.52
N GLU A 197 -26.70 29.86 16.05
CA GLU A 197 -27.00 30.10 14.64
C GLU A 197 -25.73 30.12 13.78
N LYS A 198 -24.69 30.86 14.24
CA LYS A 198 -23.40 30.92 13.54
C LYS A 198 -22.72 29.55 13.47
N VAL A 199 -22.88 28.72 14.50
CA VAL A 199 -22.35 27.34 14.49
C VAL A 199 -23.04 26.47 13.44
N VAL A 200 -24.36 26.60 13.28
CA VAL A 200 -25.12 25.89 12.24
C VAL A 200 -24.66 26.36 10.86
N GLU A 201 -24.57 27.67 10.63
CA GLU A 201 -24.07 28.20 9.36
C GLU A 201 -22.65 27.73 9.03
N ILE A 202 -21.74 27.70 10.01
CA ILE A 202 -20.37 27.23 9.80
C ILE A 202 -20.38 25.75 9.41
N LYS A 203 -21.17 24.92 10.09
CA LYS A 203 -21.29 23.49 9.76
C LYS A 203 -21.84 23.28 8.35
N GLU A 204 -22.87 24.02 7.96
CA GLU A 204 -23.44 23.96 6.62
C GLU A 204 -22.45 24.42 5.55
N LYS A 205 -21.78 25.56 5.77
CA LYS A 205 -20.72 26.07 4.87
C LYS A 205 -19.59 25.04 4.71
N VAL A 206 -19.19 24.36 5.79
CA VAL A 206 -18.17 23.29 5.74
C VAL A 206 -18.70 22.06 5.00
N ALA A 207 -19.94 21.65 5.24
CA ALA A 207 -20.55 20.51 4.56
C ALA A 207 -20.64 20.73 3.04
N TRP A 208 -21.08 21.91 2.60
CA TRP A 208 -21.14 22.28 1.18
C TRP A 208 -19.76 22.38 0.53
N LYS A 209 -18.79 23.01 1.22
CA LYS A 209 -17.39 23.04 0.74
C LYS A 209 -16.83 21.63 0.57
N ASN A 210 -17.08 20.74 1.53
CA ASN A 210 -16.62 19.36 1.47
C ASN A 210 -17.32 18.57 0.36
N ALA A 211 -18.62 18.78 0.13
CA ALA A 211 -19.35 18.16 -0.97
C ALA A 211 -18.79 18.61 -2.34
N LEU A 212 -18.56 19.92 -2.51
CA LEU A 212 -18.01 20.49 -3.74
C LEU A 212 -16.58 20.00 -4.00
N ALA A 213 -15.72 19.99 -2.97
CA ALA A 213 -14.36 19.48 -3.09
C ALA A 213 -14.33 17.98 -3.43
N LYS A 214 -15.22 17.16 -2.84
CA LYS A 214 -15.38 15.74 -3.23
C LYS A 214 -15.84 15.58 -4.67
N ALA A 215 -16.80 16.39 -5.13
CA ALA A 215 -17.26 16.40 -6.51
C ALA A 215 -16.15 16.81 -7.49
N GLY A 216 -15.28 17.74 -7.08
CA GLY A 216 -14.06 18.12 -7.81
C GLY A 216 -12.93 17.08 -7.77
N GLY A 217 -13.14 15.92 -7.12
CA GLY A 217 -12.16 14.84 -7.04
C GLY A 217 -11.10 15.00 -5.94
N GLU A 218 -11.24 15.98 -5.06
CA GLU A 218 -10.33 16.16 -3.93
C GLU A 218 -10.59 15.12 -2.83
N LYS A 219 -9.51 14.48 -2.36
CA LYS A 219 -9.57 13.46 -1.30
C LYS A 219 -9.47 14.11 0.08
N ILE A 220 -10.63 14.42 0.65
CA ILE A 220 -10.77 14.98 2.00
C ILE A 220 -10.43 13.92 3.06
N LYS A 221 -9.66 14.28 4.09
CA LYS A 221 -9.14 13.36 5.11
C LYS A 221 -9.43 13.86 6.52
N ASP A 222 -10.70 13.94 6.86
CA ASP A 222 -11.15 14.59 8.09
C ASP A 222 -11.57 13.57 9.17
N ASP A 223 -11.32 12.27 8.98
CA ASP A 223 -11.73 11.26 9.96
C ASP A 223 -10.70 11.14 11.11
N PRO A 224 -11.06 11.51 12.36
CA PRO A 224 -10.10 11.54 13.47
C PRO A 224 -9.57 10.15 13.82
N ILE A 225 -10.39 9.11 13.71
CA ILE A 225 -10.01 7.71 14.00
C ILE A 225 -8.97 7.23 12.97
N LEU A 226 -9.17 7.52 11.68
CA LEU A 226 -8.25 7.13 10.62
C LEU A 226 -6.93 7.90 10.69
N LEU A 227 -6.98 9.19 11.05
CA LEU A 227 -5.79 10.00 11.29
C LEU A 227 -4.97 9.45 12.47
N LYS A 228 -5.60 9.13 13.60
CA LYS A 228 -4.93 8.48 14.75
C LYS A 228 -4.30 7.14 14.37
N LYS A 229 -5.01 6.29 13.62
CA LYS A 229 -4.47 5.01 13.09
C LYS A 229 -3.27 5.25 12.16
N SER A 230 -3.34 6.27 11.31
CA SER A 230 -2.25 6.64 10.39
C SER A 230 -1.01 7.12 11.14
N VAL A 231 -1.18 7.89 12.22
CA VAL A 231 -0.10 8.30 13.13
C VAL A 231 0.56 7.07 13.76
N LYS A 232 -0.24 6.19 14.38
CA LYS A 232 0.26 4.94 14.99
C LYS A 232 1.05 4.08 13.99
N LYS A 233 0.56 3.95 12.76
CA LYS A 233 1.25 3.20 11.69
C LYS A 233 2.59 3.83 11.28
N LYS A 234 2.65 5.16 11.19
CA LYS A 234 3.92 5.87 10.95
C LYS A 234 4.92 5.62 12.09
N GLU A 235 4.47 5.69 13.34
CA GLU A 235 5.30 5.45 14.52
C GLU A 235 5.79 4.00 14.60
N GLN A 236 4.91 3.02 14.33
CA GLN A 236 5.29 1.61 14.25
C GLN A 236 6.35 1.37 13.16
N LYS A 237 6.19 1.99 11.99
CA LYS A 237 7.18 1.91 10.91
C LYS A 237 8.53 2.48 11.37
N GLN A 238 8.55 3.62 12.05
CA GLN A 238 9.76 4.21 12.60
C GLN A 238 10.41 3.31 13.66
N ARG A 239 9.64 2.78 14.62
CA ARG A 239 10.12 1.82 15.64
C ARG A 239 10.73 0.57 15.01
N SER A 240 10.05 -0.03 14.03
CA SER A 240 10.56 -1.20 13.32
C SER A 240 11.84 -0.92 12.54
N SER A 241 11.95 0.28 11.97
CA SER A 241 13.15 0.73 11.27
C SER A 241 14.30 0.94 12.25
N LYS A 242 14.04 1.61 13.38
CA LYS A 242 15.01 1.82 14.46
C LYS A 242 15.58 0.49 14.96
N LYS A 243 14.71 -0.46 15.33
CA LYS A 243 15.11 -1.82 15.77
C LYS A 243 15.98 -2.54 14.74
N LYS A 244 15.63 -2.46 13.45
CA LYS A 244 16.43 -3.07 12.37
C LYS A 244 17.81 -2.43 12.24
N TRP A 245 17.91 -1.11 12.39
CA TRP A 245 19.18 -0.39 12.35
C TRP A 245 20.05 -0.71 13.56
N GLU A 246 19.48 -0.72 14.76
CA GLU A 246 20.18 -1.14 15.98
C GLU A 246 20.70 -2.58 15.86
N GLN A 247 19.89 -3.51 15.34
CA GLN A 247 20.32 -4.89 15.12
C GLN A 247 21.46 -4.99 14.11
N ARG A 248 21.43 -4.20 13.02
CA ARG A 248 22.54 -4.16 12.06
C ARG A 248 23.82 -3.64 12.71
N ASN A 249 23.74 -2.59 13.51
CA ASN A 249 24.90 -2.03 14.20
C ASN A 249 25.49 -3.05 15.20
N LYS A 250 24.64 -3.70 16.00
CA LYS A 250 25.05 -4.79 16.89
C LYS A 250 25.72 -5.94 16.15
N ASN A 251 25.17 -6.35 15.00
CA ASN A 251 25.78 -7.41 14.18
C ASN A 251 27.14 -7.00 13.61
N VAL A 252 27.32 -5.73 13.25
CA VAL A 252 28.61 -5.22 12.77
C VAL A 252 29.63 -5.19 13.91
N GLU A 253 29.23 -4.74 15.10
CA GLU A 253 30.08 -4.66 16.27
C GLU A 253 30.50 -6.05 16.78
N THR A 254 29.56 -6.98 16.90
CA THR A 254 29.84 -8.38 17.24
C THR A 254 30.80 -9.02 16.24
N ALA A 255 30.57 -8.85 14.93
CA ALA A 255 31.47 -9.38 13.91
C ALA A 255 32.89 -8.77 13.97
N LYS A 256 33.03 -7.49 14.35
CA LYS A 256 34.34 -6.86 14.60
C LYS A 256 35.01 -7.48 15.83
N ASN A 257 34.27 -7.61 16.93
CA ASN A 257 34.77 -8.16 18.19
C ASN A 257 35.18 -9.62 18.04
N GLU A 258 34.40 -10.45 17.34
CA GLU A 258 34.73 -11.85 17.05
C GLU A 258 36.03 -11.97 16.23
N LYS A 259 36.22 -11.13 15.22
CA LYS A 259 37.47 -11.12 14.43
C LYS A 259 38.66 -10.73 15.30
N GLN A 260 38.50 -9.73 16.16
CA GLN A 260 39.56 -9.28 17.06
C GLN A 260 39.87 -10.34 18.12
N ALA A 261 38.86 -11.00 18.68
CA ALA A 261 39.01 -12.10 19.63
C ALA A 261 39.78 -13.27 18.99
N LYS A 262 39.41 -13.68 17.77
CA LYS A 262 40.15 -14.71 17.01
C LYS A 262 41.60 -14.32 16.74
N ARG A 263 41.86 -13.04 16.44
CA ARG A 263 43.24 -12.53 16.27
C ARG A 263 44.02 -12.63 17.58
N ASN A 264 43.44 -12.20 18.69
CA ASN A 264 44.07 -12.26 20.01
C ASN A 264 44.36 -13.69 20.43
N GLU A 265 43.41 -14.60 20.24
CA GLU A 265 43.58 -16.04 20.51
C GLU A 265 44.74 -16.63 19.69
N ASN A 266 44.80 -16.34 18.39
CA ASN A 266 45.88 -16.79 17.52
C ASN A 266 47.25 -16.22 17.94
N LEU A 267 47.31 -14.95 18.35
CA LEU A 267 48.54 -14.34 18.85
C LEU A 267 48.98 -14.97 20.18
N MET A 268 48.04 -15.25 21.09
CA MET A 268 48.32 -15.94 22.35
C MET A 268 48.82 -17.37 22.11
N LYS A 269 48.19 -18.09 21.18
CA LYS A 269 48.66 -19.42 20.74
C LYS A 269 50.09 -19.36 20.20
N ARG A 270 50.40 -18.42 19.30
CA ARG A 270 51.77 -18.22 18.79
C ARG A 270 52.78 -17.90 19.89
N LYS A 271 52.42 -17.08 20.88
CA LYS A 271 53.28 -16.78 22.04
C LYS A 271 53.54 -18.05 22.87
N LYS A 272 52.49 -18.82 23.18
CA LYS A 272 52.60 -20.10 23.90
C LYS A 272 53.45 -21.10 23.13
N ASP A 273 53.24 -21.25 21.82
CA ASP A 273 54.00 -22.16 20.96
C ASP A 273 55.50 -21.77 20.88
N LYS A 274 55.80 -20.47 20.84
CA LYS A 274 57.19 -19.98 20.90
C LYS A 274 57.84 -20.33 22.24
N ASN A 275 57.13 -20.14 23.35
CA ASN A 275 57.63 -20.47 24.69
C ASN A 275 57.82 -21.98 24.87
N THR A 276 56.85 -22.80 24.48
CA THR A 276 56.97 -24.26 24.55
C THR A 276 58.10 -24.77 23.64
N LYS A 277 58.30 -24.21 22.44
CA LYS A 277 59.43 -24.54 21.57
C LYS A 277 60.78 -24.17 22.20
N LYS A 278 60.87 -23.02 22.88
CA LYS A 278 62.08 -22.64 23.65
C LYS A 278 62.33 -23.62 24.79
N MET A 279 61.31 -23.97 25.58
CA MET A 279 61.42 -24.93 26.68
C MET A 279 61.85 -26.31 26.17
N LYS A 280 61.21 -26.84 25.12
CA LYS A 280 61.60 -28.11 24.47
C LYS A 280 63.06 -28.10 23.99
N LYS A 281 63.54 -26.98 23.44
CA LYS A 281 64.95 -26.84 23.03
C LYS A 281 65.90 -26.81 24.24
N ALA A 282 65.52 -26.19 25.34
CA ALA A 282 66.33 -26.14 26.56
C ALA A 282 66.45 -27.52 27.22
N VAL A 283 65.34 -28.26 27.29
CA VAL A 283 65.31 -29.67 27.76
C VAL A 283 66.21 -30.55 26.91
N LYS A 284 66.10 -30.48 25.57
CA LYS A 284 66.97 -31.24 24.65
C LYS A 284 68.47 -30.93 24.81
N LYS A 285 68.82 -29.74 25.28
CA LYS A 285 70.20 -29.32 25.54
C LYS A 285 70.65 -29.60 26.97
N GLY A 286 69.84 -30.29 27.79
CA GLY A 286 70.14 -30.58 29.19
C GLY A 286 70.12 -29.36 30.12
N LYS A 287 69.66 -28.19 29.64
CA LYS A 287 69.62 -26.95 30.43
C LYS A 287 68.41 -26.84 31.36
N VAL A 288 67.43 -27.74 31.21
CA VAL A 288 66.21 -27.80 32.02
C VAL A 288 65.91 -29.28 32.28
N ILE A 289 65.84 -29.66 33.55
CA ILE A 289 65.50 -31.02 34.00
C ILE A 289 63.98 -31.05 34.20
N ALA A 290 63.29 -31.96 33.51
CA ALA A 290 61.85 -32.11 33.68
C ALA A 290 61.58 -32.85 35.00
N GLY A 291 61.12 -32.14 36.04
CA GLY A 291 60.72 -32.75 37.31
C GLY A 291 60.99 -31.97 38.59
N TYR A 292 61.64 -30.79 38.52
CA TYR A 292 61.76 -29.83 39.63
C TYR A 292 61.38 -28.43 39.15
#